data_AF-A0A0Q6RHE5-F1
#
_entry.id   AF-A0A0Q6RHE5-F1
#
_cell.length_a   1.000
_cell.length_b   1.000
_cell.length_c   1.000
_cell.angle_alpha   90.00
_cell.angle_beta   90.00
_cell.angle_gamma   90.00
#
_symmetry.space_group_name_H-M   'P 1'
#
loop_
_entity.id
_entity.type
_entity.pdbx_description
1 polymer ?
#
loop_
_entity_poly.entity_id
_entity_poly.type
_entity_poly.pdbx_seq_one_letter_code
_entity_poly.pdbx_strand_id
1 'polypeptide(L)'
;MIEFALLFALGFLTAALLGLLAAPVVHRRIVRFAEDRLTATMPLSPQEVRAQKDAARAGYAAENARTSQMLKRERDKNVALLLQNGATLKETQRLAGENADLHAQLADMNVEAADLRSAARQLEQNIERLKATLANVERDSVKKNVDIKTLNRQVDHLTGDMDSLKIDVAAHDAEAENLKSRIAGLKDEREIMRNELKAESTKARELEVRLARDETRLKQFEVKLAREMAANADKDNFLERRGSEIERLKAKVRDTGTDLRDASKALRAAGLTMPVRREKKTTAAGPATGGTLETQDNTDAQNTMSPVAAIDLTVPADYARNRAAALSEQLTHSTSSAHDDALREEIADIAATMVALTAAKEGPASPIPSLLSTASTQPNAPDKSLAARARDMLPPEQN
;
A
#
# COMPACT_ATOMS: atom_id res chain seq x y z
N MET A 1 -3.45 115.25 188.28
CA MET A 1 -3.66 115.23 186.81
C MET A 1 -2.67 114.33 186.07
N ILE A 2 -1.36 114.61 186.06
CA ILE A 2 -0.37 113.83 185.29
C ILE A 2 -0.36 112.33 185.65
N GLU A 3 -0.56 111.99 186.92
CA GLU A 3 -0.62 110.60 187.43
C GLU A 3 -1.66 109.71 186.71
N PHE A 4 -2.88 110.21 186.49
CA PHE A 4 -3.90 109.47 185.73
C PHE A 4 -3.50 109.26 184.27
N ALA A 5 -2.79 110.21 183.65
CA ALA A 5 -2.27 110.05 182.30
C ALA A 5 -1.13 109.01 182.24
N LEU A 6 -0.28 108.92 183.28
CA LEU A 6 0.76 107.89 183.38
C LEU A 6 0.19 106.49 183.62
N LEU A 7 -0.82 106.35 184.48
CA LEU A 7 -1.51 105.05 184.68
C LEU A 7 -2.26 104.60 183.41
N PHE A 8 -2.91 105.53 182.70
CA PHE A 8 -3.53 105.25 181.41
C PHE A 8 -2.49 104.86 180.35
N ALA A 9 -1.37 105.58 180.27
CA ALA A 9 -0.27 105.26 179.36
C ALA A 9 0.37 103.89 179.67
N LEU A 10 0.54 103.53 180.95
CA LEU A 10 1.06 102.23 181.36
C LEU A 10 0.09 101.09 181.05
N GLY A 11 -1.22 101.29 181.28
CA GLY A 11 -2.28 100.35 180.88
C GLY A 11 -2.34 100.15 179.36
N PHE A 12 -2.23 101.23 178.59
CA PHE A 12 -2.16 101.17 177.13
C PHE A 12 -0.88 100.48 176.65
N LEU A 13 0.29 100.80 177.22
CA LEU A 13 1.57 100.20 176.87
C LEU A 13 1.58 98.69 177.13
N THR A 14 1.08 98.26 178.30
CA THR A 14 1.00 96.83 178.65
C THR A 14 0.00 96.07 177.77
N ALA A 15 -1.15 96.66 177.45
CA ALA A 15 -2.09 96.09 176.49
C ALA A 15 -1.49 95.99 175.06
N ALA A 16 -0.77 97.01 174.60
CA ALA A 16 -0.09 97.00 173.31
C ALA A 16 1.04 95.96 173.25
N LEU A 17 1.80 95.77 174.34
CA LEU A 17 2.89 94.79 174.43
C LEU A 17 2.34 93.35 174.43
N LEU A 18 1.24 93.09 175.15
CA LEU A 18 0.51 91.82 175.06
C LEU A 18 -0.07 91.58 173.65
N GLY A 19 -0.61 92.62 173.02
CA GLY A 19 -1.08 92.56 171.63
C GLY A 19 0.03 92.21 170.64
N LEU A 20 1.22 92.81 170.80
CA LEU A 20 2.40 92.52 169.98
C LEU A 20 2.92 91.09 170.20
N LEU A 21 2.82 90.55 171.41
CA LEU A 21 3.18 89.16 171.72
C LEU A 21 2.21 88.15 171.08
N ALA A 22 0.91 88.48 171.05
CA ALA A 22 -0.13 87.64 170.45
C ALA A 22 -0.17 87.71 168.91
N ALA A 23 0.15 88.87 168.32
CA ALA A 23 0.13 89.13 166.89
C ALA A 23 0.83 88.06 166.02
N PRO A 24 2.08 87.60 166.28
CA PRO A 24 2.73 86.57 165.46
C PRO A 24 2.04 85.21 165.54
N VAL A 25 1.40 84.87 166.67
CA VAL A 25 0.66 83.62 166.83
C VAL A 25 -0.65 83.66 166.02
N VAL A 26 -1.38 84.77 166.11
CA VAL A 26 -2.61 84.99 165.35
C VAL A 26 -2.31 85.06 163.84
N HIS A 27 -1.26 85.77 163.43
CA HIS A 27 -0.87 85.88 162.02
C HIS A 27 -0.47 84.52 161.43
N ARG A 28 0.35 83.71 162.13
CA ARG A 28 0.67 82.33 161.71
C ARG A 28 -0.59 81.47 161.54
N ARG A 29 -1.58 81.63 162.41
CA ARG A 29 -2.86 80.90 162.32
C ARG A 29 -3.71 81.37 161.15
N ILE A 30 -3.72 82.68 160.84
CA ILE A 30 -4.41 83.25 159.67
C ILE A 30 -3.75 82.79 158.38
N VAL A 31 -2.42 82.89 158.25
CA VAL A 31 -1.68 82.46 157.06
C VAL A 31 -1.95 80.97 156.78
N ARG A 32 -1.83 80.12 157.81
CA ARG A 32 -2.12 78.70 157.65
C ARG A 32 -3.58 78.43 157.25
N PHE A 33 -4.57 79.08 157.87
CA PHE A 33 -5.96 78.91 157.43
C PHE A 33 -6.23 79.46 156.02
N ALA A 34 -5.50 80.49 155.59
CA ALA A 34 -5.59 81.00 154.21
C ALA A 34 -4.96 80.03 153.20
N GLU A 35 -3.82 79.43 153.54
CA GLU A 35 -3.12 78.43 152.72
C GLU A 35 -3.89 77.09 152.67
N ASP A 36 -4.35 76.57 153.82
CA ASP A 36 -5.21 75.38 153.91
C ASP A 36 -6.51 75.61 153.08
N ARG A 37 -7.13 76.80 153.16
CA ARG A 37 -8.34 77.15 152.39
C ARG A 37 -8.07 77.38 150.90
N LEU A 38 -6.97 78.01 150.53
CA LEU A 38 -6.57 78.14 149.11
C LEU A 38 -6.30 76.77 148.49
N THR A 39 -5.59 75.90 149.20
CA THR A 39 -5.31 74.53 148.75
C THR A 39 -6.59 73.68 148.66
N ALA A 40 -7.59 73.93 149.52
CA ALA A 40 -8.90 73.27 149.45
C ALA A 40 -9.88 73.87 148.42
N THR A 41 -9.57 75.02 147.81
CA THR A 41 -10.43 75.69 146.81
C THR A 41 -9.79 75.82 145.42
N MET A 42 -8.48 75.65 145.29
CA MET A 42 -7.84 75.38 144.00
C MET A 42 -8.11 73.92 143.62
N PRO A 43 -8.67 73.63 142.43
CA PRO A 43 -9.09 72.27 142.07
C PRO A 43 -7.93 71.34 141.67
N LEU A 44 -6.68 71.82 141.64
CA LEU A 44 -5.51 71.08 141.18
C LEU A 44 -4.26 71.40 142.00
N SER A 45 -3.50 70.36 142.37
CA SER A 45 -2.19 70.47 143.02
C SER A 45 -1.07 70.83 142.02
N PRO A 46 0.10 71.31 142.51
CA PRO A 46 1.25 71.59 141.65
C PRO A 46 1.82 70.39 140.89
N GLN A 47 1.55 69.16 141.35
CA GLN A 47 1.93 67.94 140.61
C GLN A 47 0.92 67.62 139.50
N GLU A 48 -0.38 67.80 139.74
CA GLU A 48 -1.41 67.59 138.71
C GLU A 48 -1.30 68.61 137.57
N VAL A 49 -0.89 69.87 137.84
CA VAL A 49 -0.63 70.86 136.78
C VAL A 49 0.55 70.44 135.90
N ARG A 50 1.58 69.80 136.48
CA ARG A 50 2.69 69.22 135.70
C ARG A 50 2.23 67.99 134.93
N ALA A 51 1.48 67.09 135.57
CA ALA A 51 0.92 65.91 134.93
C ALA A 51 -0.01 66.24 133.75
N GLN A 52 -0.90 67.25 133.88
CA GLN A 52 -1.74 67.73 132.78
C GLN A 52 -0.91 68.37 131.65
N LYS A 53 0.10 69.18 131.99
CA LYS A 53 1.00 69.79 130.99
C LYS A 53 1.77 68.73 130.19
N ASP A 54 2.30 67.71 130.86
CA ASP A 54 3.05 66.66 130.21
C ASP A 54 2.14 65.59 129.56
N ALA A 55 0.91 65.39 130.04
CA ALA A 55 -0.13 64.63 129.35
C ALA A 55 -0.62 65.33 128.07
N ALA A 56 -0.79 66.66 128.07
CA ALA A 56 -1.10 67.43 126.87
C ALA A 56 0.04 67.36 125.85
N ARG A 57 1.30 67.49 126.31
CA ARG A 57 2.50 67.27 125.47
C ARG A 57 2.54 65.85 124.92
N ALA A 58 2.24 64.83 125.72
CA ALA A 58 2.18 63.44 125.27
C ALA A 58 1.05 63.21 124.26
N GLY A 59 -0.12 63.86 124.43
CA GLY A 59 -1.21 63.88 123.48
C GLY A 59 -0.78 64.45 122.13
N TYR A 60 -0.29 65.69 122.09
CA TYR A 60 0.20 66.32 120.86
C TYR A 60 1.38 65.55 120.23
N ALA A 61 2.28 64.96 121.04
CA ALA A 61 3.35 64.11 120.53
C ALA A 61 2.83 62.80 119.93
N ALA A 62 1.86 62.14 120.56
CA ALA A 62 1.23 60.93 120.06
C ALA A 62 0.38 61.19 118.80
N GLU A 63 -0.30 62.32 118.72
CA GLU A 63 -1.04 62.74 117.53
C GLU A 63 -0.10 63.09 116.37
N ASN A 64 0.95 63.87 116.61
CA ASN A 64 1.98 64.13 115.59
C ASN A 64 2.74 62.86 115.17
N ALA A 65 2.95 61.90 116.08
CA ALA A 65 3.49 60.59 115.74
C ALA A 65 2.52 59.78 114.87
N ARG A 66 1.21 59.77 115.20
CA ARG A 66 0.17 59.10 114.40
C ARG A 66 0.02 59.73 113.01
N THR A 67 -0.09 61.05 112.90
CA THR A 67 -0.24 61.74 111.61
C THR A 67 1.01 61.60 110.74
N SER A 68 2.21 61.70 111.31
CA SER A 68 3.45 61.46 110.55
C SER A 68 3.64 59.99 110.15
N GLN A 69 3.20 59.01 110.95
CA GLN A 69 3.17 57.60 110.56
C GLN A 69 2.14 57.33 109.44
N MET A 70 0.94 57.92 109.50
CA MET A 70 -0.04 57.81 108.41
C MET A 70 0.48 58.49 107.13
N LEU A 71 1.06 59.68 107.23
CA LEU A 71 1.65 60.38 106.09
C LEU A 71 2.81 59.59 105.45
N LYS A 72 3.62 58.88 106.25
CA LYS A 72 4.61 57.92 105.73
C LYS A 72 3.91 56.79 104.98
N ARG A 73 2.98 56.07 105.61
CA ARG A 73 2.23 54.96 104.98
C ARG A 73 1.53 55.35 103.66
N GLU A 74 0.92 56.53 103.59
CA GLU A 74 0.30 57.01 102.34
C GLU A 74 1.35 57.41 101.30
N ARG A 75 2.52 57.94 101.68
CA ARG A 75 3.65 58.15 100.75
C ARG A 75 4.21 56.82 100.24
N ASP A 76 4.39 55.84 101.13
CA ASP A 76 4.90 54.51 100.79
C ASP A 76 3.97 53.80 99.79
N LYS A 77 2.64 53.85 100.03
CA LYS A 77 1.61 53.41 99.08
C LYS A 77 1.67 54.16 97.75
N ASN A 78 1.80 55.49 97.77
CA ASN A 78 1.79 56.30 96.56
C ASN A 78 3.05 56.04 95.71
N VAL A 79 4.21 55.85 96.34
CA VAL A 79 5.44 55.38 95.67
C VAL A 79 5.24 53.98 95.09
N ALA A 80 4.62 53.04 95.81
CA ALA A 80 4.31 51.71 95.28
C ALA A 80 3.36 51.76 94.07
N LEU A 81 2.33 52.60 94.11
CA LEU A 81 1.40 52.83 92.99
C LEU A 81 2.10 53.50 91.80
N LEU A 82 3.00 54.45 92.02
CA LEU A 82 3.81 55.07 90.95
C LEU A 82 4.76 54.05 90.30
N LEU A 83 5.38 53.17 91.09
CA LEU A 83 6.21 52.07 90.58
C LEU A 83 5.38 51.05 89.79
N GLN A 84 4.18 50.70 90.28
CA GLN A 84 3.27 49.79 89.57
C GLN A 84 2.80 50.40 88.24
N ASN A 85 2.38 51.67 88.22
CA ASN A 85 2.03 52.37 86.98
C ASN A 85 3.24 52.49 86.04
N GLY A 86 4.44 52.74 86.56
CA GLY A 86 5.67 52.74 85.76
C GLY A 86 6.01 51.38 85.16
N ALA A 87 5.63 50.28 85.81
CA ALA A 87 5.77 48.92 85.27
C ALA A 87 4.71 48.61 84.21
N THR A 88 3.43 48.90 84.47
CA THR A 88 2.35 48.66 83.49
C THR A 88 2.51 49.53 82.25
N LEU A 89 2.95 50.79 82.37
CA LEU A 89 3.25 51.64 81.22
C LEU A 89 4.34 51.04 80.33
N LYS A 90 5.44 50.54 80.91
CA LYS A 90 6.50 49.83 80.15
C LYS A 90 5.97 48.59 79.44
N GLU A 91 5.09 47.82 80.09
CA GLU A 91 4.46 46.66 79.45
C GLU A 91 3.51 47.06 78.33
N THR A 92 2.68 48.11 78.49
CA THR A 92 1.86 48.61 77.38
C THR A 92 2.69 49.15 76.22
N GLN A 93 3.85 49.76 76.47
CA GLN A 93 4.79 50.18 75.43
C GLN A 93 5.41 48.99 74.70
N ARG A 94 5.81 47.93 75.42
CA ARG A 94 6.27 46.66 74.83
C ARG A 94 5.19 46.04 73.94
N LEU A 95 3.99 45.86 74.47
CA LEU A 95 2.86 45.26 73.75
C LEU A 95 2.40 46.12 72.56
N ALA A 96 2.51 47.45 72.64
CA ALA A 96 2.23 48.33 71.50
C ALA A 96 3.29 48.21 70.39
N GLY A 97 4.57 48.06 70.75
CA GLY A 97 5.64 47.75 69.79
C GLY A 97 5.41 46.39 69.11
N GLU A 98 5.18 45.35 69.90
CA GLU A 98 4.90 44.00 69.38
C GLU A 98 3.65 43.95 68.47
N ASN A 99 2.60 44.74 68.76
CA ASN A 99 1.46 44.88 67.85
C ASN A 99 1.82 45.64 66.57
N ALA A 100 2.65 46.68 66.63
CA ALA A 100 3.11 47.41 65.44
C ALA A 100 3.96 46.51 64.53
N ASP A 101 4.88 45.73 65.10
CA ASP A 101 5.73 44.77 64.38
C ASP A 101 4.89 43.64 63.73
N LEU A 102 3.89 43.12 64.46
CA LEU A 102 2.94 42.14 63.91
C LEU A 102 2.05 42.72 62.81
N HIS A 103 1.63 44.00 62.93
CA HIS A 103 0.89 44.69 61.88
C HIS A 103 1.74 44.95 60.64
N ALA A 104 3.04 45.24 60.78
CA ALA A 104 3.97 45.34 59.66
C ALA A 104 4.13 43.98 58.95
N GLN A 105 4.40 42.90 59.68
CA GLN A 105 4.50 41.55 59.13
C GLN A 105 3.19 41.11 58.43
N LEU A 106 2.03 41.48 58.98
CA LEU A 106 0.73 41.25 58.33
C LEU A 106 0.56 42.08 57.05
N ALA A 107 1.09 43.30 56.97
CA ALA A 107 1.08 44.09 55.74
C ALA A 107 1.97 43.44 54.67
N ASP A 108 3.20 43.07 55.01
CA ASP A 108 4.17 42.44 54.11
C ASP A 108 3.63 41.10 53.55
N MET A 109 3.14 40.21 54.42
CA MET A 109 2.51 38.95 53.98
C MET A 109 1.26 39.17 53.10
N ASN A 110 0.52 40.27 53.27
CA ASN A 110 -0.60 40.60 52.38
C ASN A 110 -0.14 41.10 51.01
N VAL A 111 1.01 41.80 50.93
CA VAL A 111 1.64 42.16 49.64
C VAL A 111 2.17 40.91 48.94
N GLU A 112 2.94 40.06 49.62
CA GLU A 112 3.41 38.77 49.06
C GLU A 112 2.22 37.92 48.55
N ALA A 113 1.15 37.82 49.34
CA ALA A 113 -0.05 37.09 48.93
C ALA A 113 -0.84 37.81 47.81
N ALA A 114 -0.65 39.11 47.56
CA ALA A 114 -1.21 39.79 46.41
C ALA A 114 -0.37 39.50 45.14
N ASP A 115 0.96 39.56 45.26
CA ASP A 115 1.89 39.27 44.16
C ASP A 115 1.82 37.81 43.71
N LEU A 116 1.75 36.86 44.65
CA LEU A 116 1.53 35.43 44.32
C LEU A 116 0.20 35.19 43.59
N ARG A 117 -0.88 35.91 43.96
CA ARG A 117 -2.17 35.85 43.25
C ARG A 117 -2.10 36.52 41.86
N SER A 118 -1.28 37.57 41.71
CA SER A 118 -1.01 38.21 40.41
C SER A 118 -0.24 37.27 39.49
N ALA A 119 0.84 36.66 39.98
CA ALA A 119 1.64 35.67 39.27
C ALA A 119 0.81 34.45 38.86
N ALA A 120 -0.03 33.92 39.75
CA ALA A 120 -0.96 32.83 39.45
C ALA A 120 -1.88 33.18 38.26
N ARG A 121 -2.51 34.36 38.27
CA ARG A 121 -3.36 34.83 37.17
C ARG A 121 -2.61 35.03 35.85
N GLN A 122 -1.36 35.47 35.89
CA GLN A 122 -0.52 35.58 34.70
C GLN A 122 -0.17 34.19 34.13
N LEU A 123 0.12 33.22 34.99
CA LEU A 123 0.35 31.82 34.59
C LEU A 123 -0.92 31.18 34.03
N GLU A 124 -2.09 31.40 34.64
CA GLU A 124 -3.39 30.96 34.13
C GLU A 124 -3.65 31.49 32.72
N GLN A 125 -3.51 32.80 32.49
CA GLN A 125 -3.66 33.41 31.16
C GLN A 125 -2.65 32.86 30.14
N ASN A 126 -1.41 32.57 30.55
CA ASN A 126 -0.42 31.97 29.67
C ASN A 126 -0.75 30.50 29.36
N ILE A 127 -1.29 29.74 30.31
CA ILE A 127 -1.80 28.37 30.09
C ILE A 127 -3.01 28.39 29.13
N GLU A 128 -3.91 29.36 29.25
CA GLU A 128 -5.04 29.52 28.31
C GLU A 128 -4.56 29.86 26.89
N ARG A 129 -3.61 30.80 26.76
CA ARG A 129 -2.96 31.13 25.47
C ARG A 129 -2.29 29.90 24.86
N LEU A 130 -1.55 29.12 25.64
CA LEU A 130 -0.87 27.90 25.19
C LEU A 130 -1.85 26.78 24.81
N LYS A 131 -2.96 26.62 25.54
CA LYS A 131 -4.05 25.70 25.14
C LYS A 131 -4.69 26.12 23.82
N ALA A 132 -4.90 27.43 23.61
CA ALA A 132 -5.46 27.95 22.37
C ALA A 132 -4.51 27.76 21.17
N THR A 133 -3.20 28.01 21.34
CA THR A 133 -2.23 27.76 20.26
C THR A 133 -2.04 26.27 19.99
N LEU A 134 -2.01 25.42 21.01
CA LEU A 134 -1.99 23.96 20.86
C LEU A 134 -3.19 23.46 20.04
N ALA A 135 -4.41 23.84 20.42
CA ALA A 135 -5.62 23.45 19.70
C ALA A 135 -5.66 23.97 18.25
N ASN A 136 -5.00 25.10 17.96
CA ASN A 136 -4.84 25.59 16.58
C ASN A 136 -3.86 24.71 15.79
N VAL A 137 -2.69 24.40 16.37
CA VAL A 137 -1.68 23.52 15.76
C VAL A 137 -2.21 22.10 15.56
N GLU A 138 -3.00 21.57 16.49
CA GLU A 138 -3.69 20.27 16.35
C GLU A 138 -4.66 20.27 15.17
N ARG A 139 -5.52 21.30 15.05
CA ARG A 139 -6.44 21.42 13.90
C ARG A 139 -5.69 21.55 12.58
N ASP A 140 -4.60 22.30 12.53
CA ASP A 140 -3.79 22.45 11.32
C ASP A 140 -2.97 21.19 10.98
N SER A 141 -2.57 20.41 11.98
CA SER A 141 -2.03 19.07 11.80
C SER A 141 -3.07 18.12 11.22
N VAL A 142 -4.31 18.15 11.72
CA VAL A 142 -5.42 17.35 11.16
C VAL A 142 -5.72 17.73 9.71
N LYS A 143 -5.75 19.02 9.36
CA LYS A 143 -5.88 19.49 7.96
C LYS A 143 -4.77 18.90 7.09
N LYS A 144 -3.50 19.11 7.46
CA LYS A 144 -2.34 18.58 6.71
C LYS A 144 -2.38 17.07 6.55
N ASN A 145 -2.86 16.32 7.55
CA ASN A 145 -3.06 14.88 7.46
C ASN A 145 -4.21 14.46 6.51
N VAL A 146 -5.23 15.30 6.33
CA VAL A 146 -6.23 15.12 5.27
C VAL A 146 -5.64 15.46 3.90
N ASP A 147 -4.93 16.59 3.79
CA ASP A 147 -4.29 17.06 2.56
C ASP A 147 -3.30 16.01 2.01
N ILE A 148 -2.41 15.49 2.87
CA ILE A 148 -1.48 14.39 2.55
C ILE A 148 -2.25 13.14 2.09
N LYS A 149 -3.38 12.78 2.73
CA LYS A 149 -4.22 11.66 2.28
C LYS A 149 -4.94 11.93 0.96
N THR A 150 -5.18 13.18 0.57
CA THR A 150 -5.69 13.50 -0.77
C THR A 150 -4.59 13.45 -1.82
N LEU A 151 -3.40 13.99 -1.50
CA LEU A 151 -2.25 14.00 -2.40
C LEU A 151 -1.72 12.59 -2.67
N ASN A 152 -1.66 11.72 -1.65
CA ASN A 152 -1.30 10.31 -1.84
C ASN A 152 -2.26 9.61 -2.81
N ARG A 153 -3.58 9.78 -2.66
CA ARG A 153 -4.56 9.21 -3.61
C ARG A 153 -4.40 9.75 -5.03
N GLN A 154 -3.97 11.00 -5.19
CA GLN A 154 -3.65 11.56 -6.51
C GLN A 154 -2.39 10.93 -7.10
N VAL A 155 -1.36 10.66 -6.28
CA VAL A 155 -0.17 9.91 -6.68
C VAL A 155 -0.50 8.45 -7.02
N ASP A 156 -1.34 7.79 -6.22
CA ASP A 156 -1.80 6.42 -6.48
C ASP A 156 -2.55 6.34 -7.84
N HIS A 157 -3.47 7.29 -8.09
CA HIS A 157 -4.22 7.39 -9.35
C HIS A 157 -3.30 7.68 -10.55
N LEU A 158 -2.40 8.66 -10.45
CA LEU A 158 -1.45 8.97 -11.53
C LEU A 158 -0.45 7.84 -11.78
N THR A 159 -0.16 7.02 -10.77
CA THR A 159 0.66 5.80 -10.93
C THR A 159 -0.12 4.74 -11.71
N GLY A 160 -1.40 4.52 -11.37
CA GLY A 160 -2.29 3.64 -12.14
C GLY A 160 -2.47 4.09 -13.59
N ASP A 161 -2.68 5.38 -13.82
CA ASP A 161 -2.77 5.96 -15.17
C ASP A 161 -1.47 5.76 -15.96
N MET A 162 -0.32 5.98 -15.31
CA MET A 162 1.00 5.75 -15.92
C MET A 162 1.26 4.27 -16.21
N ASP A 163 0.77 3.35 -15.39
CA ASP A 163 0.90 1.91 -15.63
C ASP A 163 -0.06 1.44 -16.74
N SER A 164 -1.27 2.01 -16.86
CA SER A 164 -2.13 1.83 -18.04
C SER A 164 -1.42 2.29 -19.31
N LEU A 165 -0.87 3.50 -19.31
CA LEU A 165 -0.15 4.05 -20.48
C LEU A 165 1.09 3.22 -20.87
N LYS A 166 1.76 2.55 -19.92
CA LYS A 166 2.83 1.58 -20.23
C LYS A 166 2.29 0.33 -20.93
N ILE A 167 1.12 -0.17 -20.51
CA ILE A 167 0.46 -1.31 -21.16
C ILE A 167 0.01 -0.92 -22.57
N ASP A 168 -0.57 0.26 -22.75
CA ASP A 168 -1.00 0.79 -24.06
C ASP A 168 0.20 0.95 -25.02
N VAL A 169 1.32 1.48 -24.54
CA VAL A 169 2.58 1.57 -25.32
C VAL A 169 3.12 0.19 -25.68
N ALA A 170 3.17 -0.74 -24.71
CA ALA A 170 3.64 -2.10 -24.97
C ALA A 170 2.74 -2.88 -25.95
N ALA A 171 1.43 -2.62 -25.93
CA ALA A 171 0.47 -3.16 -26.89
C ALA A 171 0.74 -2.60 -28.30
N HIS A 172 0.91 -1.27 -28.43
CA HIS A 172 1.24 -0.64 -29.72
C HIS A 172 2.62 -1.05 -30.26
N ASP A 173 3.62 -1.28 -29.40
CA ASP A 173 4.92 -1.85 -29.82
C ASP A 173 4.76 -3.28 -30.36
N ALA A 174 3.91 -4.11 -29.73
CA ALA A 174 3.58 -5.45 -30.21
C ALA A 174 2.79 -5.43 -31.53
N GLU A 175 1.84 -4.49 -31.69
CA GLU A 175 1.16 -4.24 -32.97
C GLU A 175 2.15 -3.80 -34.06
N ALA A 176 3.09 -2.92 -33.73
CA ALA A 176 4.11 -2.43 -34.66
C ALA A 176 5.05 -3.55 -35.14
N GLU A 177 5.53 -4.41 -34.23
CA GLU A 177 6.33 -5.59 -34.60
C GLU A 177 5.52 -6.63 -35.39
N ASN A 178 4.24 -6.84 -35.06
CA ASN A 178 3.33 -7.69 -35.84
C ASN A 178 3.17 -7.15 -37.28
N LEU A 179 2.82 -5.87 -37.44
CA LEU A 179 2.71 -5.21 -38.74
C LEU A 179 4.02 -5.25 -39.52
N LYS A 180 5.16 -5.03 -38.85
CA LYS A 180 6.51 -5.14 -39.43
C LYS A 180 6.82 -6.57 -39.90
N SER A 181 6.41 -7.59 -39.16
CA SER A 181 6.53 -9.00 -39.57
C SER A 181 5.63 -9.31 -40.78
N ARG A 182 4.40 -8.80 -40.82
CA ARG A 182 3.48 -8.97 -41.96
C ARG A 182 4.01 -8.24 -43.20
N ILE A 183 4.61 -7.06 -43.03
CA ILE A 183 5.28 -6.30 -44.10
C ILE A 183 6.53 -7.05 -44.60
N ALA A 184 7.25 -7.79 -43.76
CA ALA A 184 8.34 -8.66 -44.20
C ALA A 184 7.80 -9.83 -45.04
N GLY A 185 6.83 -10.59 -44.52
CA GLY A 185 6.20 -11.68 -45.26
C GLY A 185 5.63 -11.24 -46.62
N LEU A 186 4.92 -10.11 -46.67
CA LEU A 186 4.40 -9.54 -47.93
C LEU A 186 5.51 -9.08 -48.90
N LYS A 187 6.71 -8.72 -48.43
CA LYS A 187 7.87 -8.45 -49.30
C LYS A 187 8.46 -9.73 -49.87
N ASP A 188 8.52 -10.79 -49.05
CA ASP A 188 9.08 -12.08 -49.46
C ASP A 188 8.12 -12.81 -50.42
N GLU A 189 6.81 -12.84 -50.12
CA GLU A 189 5.74 -13.25 -51.05
C GLU A 189 5.87 -12.52 -52.41
N ARG A 190 6.11 -11.19 -52.38
CA ARG A 190 6.30 -10.38 -53.58
C ARG A 190 7.58 -10.74 -54.35
N GLU A 191 8.70 -11.01 -53.69
CA GLU A 191 9.92 -11.42 -54.38
C GLU A 191 9.84 -12.85 -54.94
N ILE A 192 9.14 -13.77 -54.25
CA ILE A 192 8.80 -15.10 -54.78
C ILE A 192 7.98 -14.94 -56.07
N MET A 193 6.85 -14.23 -56.01
CA MET A 193 6.01 -13.95 -57.18
C MET A 193 6.77 -13.26 -58.34
N ARG A 194 7.69 -12.35 -58.02
CA ARG A 194 8.57 -11.71 -59.04
C ARG A 194 9.56 -12.68 -59.66
N ASN A 195 10.08 -13.64 -58.90
CA ASN A 195 11.03 -14.62 -59.39
C ASN A 195 10.34 -15.75 -60.17
N GLU A 196 9.13 -16.15 -59.76
CA GLU A 196 8.24 -17.01 -60.54
C GLU A 196 7.85 -16.35 -61.86
N LEU A 197 7.40 -15.08 -61.86
CA LEU A 197 7.08 -14.34 -63.08
C LEU A 197 8.30 -14.20 -64.02
N LYS A 198 9.50 -13.99 -63.48
CA LYS A 198 10.74 -14.02 -64.28
C LYS A 198 10.95 -15.41 -64.90
N ALA A 199 10.88 -16.48 -64.10
CA ALA A 199 11.08 -17.85 -64.56
C ALA A 199 10.04 -18.27 -65.61
N GLU A 200 8.78 -17.89 -65.44
CA GLU A 200 7.74 -18.17 -66.43
C GLU A 200 7.95 -17.34 -67.70
N SER A 201 8.40 -16.09 -67.59
CA SER A 201 8.78 -15.29 -68.77
C SER A 201 9.98 -15.86 -69.53
N THR A 202 10.93 -16.53 -68.86
CA THR A 202 12.03 -17.22 -69.53
C THR A 202 11.60 -18.54 -70.15
N LYS A 203 10.71 -19.31 -69.51
CA LYS A 203 10.06 -20.49 -70.14
C LYS A 203 9.25 -20.08 -71.37
N ALA A 204 8.45 -19.03 -71.29
CA ALA A 204 7.65 -18.51 -72.41
C ALA A 204 8.55 -18.15 -73.60
N ARG A 205 9.63 -17.39 -73.37
CA ARG A 205 10.64 -17.09 -74.40
C ARG A 205 11.32 -18.33 -74.96
N GLU A 206 11.57 -19.35 -74.14
CA GLU A 206 12.14 -20.62 -74.64
C GLU A 206 11.13 -21.38 -75.50
N LEU A 207 9.85 -21.39 -75.13
CA LEU A 207 8.75 -21.98 -75.90
C LEU A 207 8.51 -21.22 -77.22
N GLU A 208 8.56 -19.89 -77.21
CA GLU A 208 8.54 -19.05 -78.42
C GLU A 208 9.70 -19.41 -79.36
N VAL A 209 10.92 -19.56 -78.84
CA VAL A 209 12.10 -19.95 -79.63
C VAL A 209 12.02 -21.40 -80.13
N ARG A 210 11.43 -22.33 -79.35
CA ARG A 210 11.14 -23.71 -79.79
C ARG A 210 10.10 -23.70 -80.91
N LEU A 211 8.98 -23.00 -80.73
CA LEU A 211 7.92 -22.86 -81.73
C LEU A 211 8.45 -22.21 -83.02
N ALA A 212 9.26 -21.17 -82.94
CA ALA A 212 9.89 -20.56 -84.11
C ALA A 212 10.85 -21.52 -84.84
N ARG A 213 11.60 -22.37 -84.12
CA ARG A 213 12.41 -23.44 -84.74
C ARG A 213 11.52 -24.48 -85.43
N ASP A 214 10.44 -24.91 -84.79
CA ASP A 214 9.53 -25.90 -85.36
C ASP A 214 8.70 -25.34 -86.52
N GLU A 215 8.36 -24.06 -86.53
CA GLU A 215 7.89 -23.35 -87.73
C GLU A 215 8.91 -23.39 -88.87
N THR A 216 10.19 -23.12 -88.60
CA THR A 216 11.21 -23.20 -89.68
C THR A 216 11.40 -24.63 -90.19
N ARG A 217 11.23 -25.64 -89.33
CA ARG A 217 11.23 -27.05 -89.72
C ARG A 217 10.00 -27.39 -90.56
N LEU A 218 8.81 -26.96 -90.15
CA LEU A 218 7.58 -27.10 -90.93
C LEU A 218 7.71 -26.45 -92.30
N LYS A 219 8.17 -25.19 -92.38
CA LYS A 219 8.45 -24.48 -93.65
C LYS A 219 9.47 -25.23 -94.52
N GLN A 220 10.50 -25.86 -93.93
CA GLN A 220 11.42 -26.73 -94.66
C GLN A 220 10.77 -28.05 -95.13
N PHE A 221 9.86 -28.64 -94.36
CA PHE A 221 9.10 -29.83 -94.75
C PHE A 221 8.05 -29.51 -95.82
N GLU A 222 7.39 -28.36 -95.77
CA GLU A 222 6.50 -27.83 -96.80
C GLU A 222 7.25 -27.62 -98.12
N VAL A 223 8.44 -27.01 -98.10
CA VAL A 223 9.29 -26.86 -99.29
C VAL A 223 9.77 -28.20 -99.83
N LYS A 224 10.10 -29.18 -98.97
CA LYS A 224 10.41 -30.55 -99.40
C LYS A 224 9.20 -31.25 -100.02
N LEU A 225 8.02 -31.13 -99.40
CA LEU A 225 6.77 -31.70 -99.88
C LEU A 225 6.37 -31.08 -101.22
N ALA A 226 6.45 -29.76 -101.37
CA ALA A 226 6.22 -29.07 -102.64
C ALA A 226 7.21 -29.53 -103.72
N ARG A 227 8.47 -29.80 -103.37
CA ARG A 227 9.47 -30.35 -104.29
C ARG A 227 9.20 -31.81 -104.68
N GLU A 228 8.78 -32.66 -103.75
CA GLU A 228 8.37 -34.04 -104.07
C GLU A 228 7.05 -34.09 -104.84
N MET A 229 6.11 -33.18 -104.57
CA MET A 229 4.87 -33.01 -105.35
C MET A 229 5.18 -32.54 -106.76
N ALA A 230 6.12 -31.60 -106.94
CA ALA A 230 6.61 -31.21 -108.26
C ALA A 230 7.33 -32.36 -108.97
N ALA A 231 8.21 -33.09 -108.27
CA ALA A 231 8.91 -34.24 -108.83
C ALA A 231 7.96 -35.41 -109.15
N ASN A 232 6.86 -35.58 -108.42
CA ASN A 232 5.80 -36.53 -108.74
C ASN A 232 4.98 -36.04 -109.94
N ALA A 233 4.61 -34.76 -110.00
CA ALA A 233 3.99 -34.19 -111.19
C ALA A 233 4.88 -34.33 -112.44
N ASP A 234 6.20 -34.19 -112.32
CA ASP A 234 7.14 -34.46 -113.42
C ASP A 234 7.21 -35.96 -113.78
N LYS A 235 7.15 -36.87 -112.81
CA LYS A 235 7.01 -38.32 -113.05
C LYS A 235 5.69 -38.65 -113.74
N ASP A 236 4.58 -38.04 -113.32
CA ASP A 236 3.25 -38.25 -113.87
C ASP A 236 3.15 -37.66 -115.29
N ASN A 237 3.68 -36.46 -115.53
CA ASN A 237 3.88 -35.90 -116.87
C ASN A 237 4.75 -36.81 -117.75
N PHE A 238 5.80 -37.44 -117.20
CA PHE A 238 6.62 -38.41 -117.93
C PHE A 238 5.86 -39.71 -118.21
N LEU A 239 5.06 -40.21 -117.26
CA LEU A 239 4.20 -41.38 -117.41
C LEU A 239 3.04 -41.12 -118.39
N GLU A 240 2.52 -39.90 -118.49
CA GLU A 240 1.52 -39.49 -119.48
C GLU A 240 2.13 -39.31 -120.87
N ARG A 241 3.37 -38.79 -120.97
CA ARG A 241 4.15 -38.81 -122.22
C ARG A 241 4.44 -40.23 -122.67
N ARG A 242 4.87 -41.13 -121.77
CA ARG A 242 5.04 -42.56 -122.06
C ARG A 242 3.70 -43.26 -122.34
N GLY A 243 2.63 -42.85 -121.68
CA GLY A 243 1.27 -43.35 -121.89
C GLY A 243 0.78 -43.02 -123.29
N SER A 244 0.89 -41.75 -123.70
CA SER A 244 0.54 -41.28 -125.05
C SER A 244 1.50 -41.79 -126.14
N GLU A 245 2.78 -42.04 -125.83
CA GLU A 245 3.66 -42.82 -126.71
C GLU A 245 3.18 -44.28 -126.85
N ILE A 246 2.82 -44.94 -125.75
CA ILE A 246 2.27 -46.30 -125.75
C ILE A 246 0.92 -46.33 -126.47
N GLU A 247 0.09 -45.29 -126.39
CA GLU A 247 -1.15 -45.18 -127.16
C GLU A 247 -0.89 -44.92 -128.64
N ARG A 248 0.09 -44.09 -129.02
CA ARG A 248 0.53 -43.92 -130.41
C ARG A 248 1.16 -45.20 -130.99
N LEU A 249 1.84 -45.99 -130.17
CA LEU A 249 2.37 -47.31 -130.54
C LEU A 249 1.25 -48.36 -130.62
N LYS A 250 0.28 -48.37 -129.69
CA LYS A 250 -0.93 -49.19 -129.77
C LYS A 250 -1.79 -48.81 -130.98
N ALA A 251 -1.87 -47.52 -131.32
CA ALA A 251 -2.48 -47.02 -132.54
C ALA A 251 -1.73 -47.57 -133.74
N LYS A 252 -0.42 -47.36 -133.89
CA LYS A 252 0.37 -47.97 -134.98
C LYS A 252 0.25 -49.50 -135.08
N VAL A 253 0.16 -50.23 -133.96
CA VAL A 253 -0.07 -51.69 -133.93
C VAL A 253 -1.51 -52.06 -134.29
N ARG A 254 -2.48 -51.19 -134.00
CA ARG A 254 -3.90 -51.34 -134.40
C ARG A 254 -4.10 -50.95 -135.86
N ASP A 255 -3.39 -49.95 -136.36
CA ASP A 255 -3.42 -49.42 -137.72
C ASP A 255 -2.72 -50.42 -138.66
N THR A 256 -1.50 -50.86 -138.34
CA THR A 256 -0.88 -52.02 -139.04
C THR A 256 -1.69 -53.31 -138.85
N GLY A 257 -2.45 -53.42 -137.75
CA GLY A 257 -3.43 -54.50 -137.54
C GLY A 257 -4.69 -54.37 -138.40
N THR A 258 -5.10 -53.16 -138.81
CA THR A 258 -6.13 -52.93 -139.83
C THR A 258 -5.56 -53.08 -141.23
N ASP A 259 -4.33 -52.64 -141.49
CA ASP A 259 -3.64 -52.87 -142.76
C ASP A 259 -3.48 -54.38 -143.02
N LEU A 260 -3.09 -55.18 -142.01
CA LEU A 260 -3.09 -56.64 -142.11
C LEU A 260 -4.50 -57.21 -142.30
N ARG A 261 -5.53 -56.64 -141.67
CA ARG A 261 -6.91 -57.13 -141.82
C ARG A 261 -7.47 -56.80 -143.19
N ASP A 262 -7.30 -55.60 -143.70
CA ASP A 262 -7.81 -55.18 -145.00
C ASP A 262 -6.93 -55.71 -146.14
N ALA A 263 -5.62 -55.96 -145.93
CA ALA A 263 -4.83 -56.84 -146.79
C ALA A 263 -5.38 -58.29 -146.77
N SER A 264 -5.74 -58.84 -145.61
CA SER A 264 -6.39 -60.17 -145.55
C SER A 264 -7.80 -60.20 -146.18
N LYS A 265 -8.46 -59.04 -146.27
CA LYS A 265 -9.80 -58.86 -146.86
C LYS A 265 -9.70 -58.73 -148.38
N ALA A 266 -8.70 -58.01 -148.88
CA ALA A 266 -8.31 -57.99 -150.28
C ALA A 266 -7.84 -59.38 -150.75
N LEU A 267 -7.01 -60.07 -149.95
CA LEU A 267 -6.58 -61.45 -150.24
C LEU A 267 -7.74 -62.46 -150.14
N ARG A 268 -8.81 -62.18 -149.37
CA ARG A 268 -10.04 -62.99 -149.40
C ARG A 268 -10.91 -62.77 -150.64
N ALA A 269 -10.79 -61.63 -151.32
CA ALA A 269 -11.35 -61.47 -152.66
C ALA A 269 -10.61 -62.31 -153.73
N ALA A 270 -9.41 -62.82 -153.40
CA ALA A 270 -8.59 -63.69 -154.26
C ALA A 270 -8.63 -65.20 -153.85
N GLY A 271 -9.50 -65.59 -152.93
CA GLY A 271 -9.92 -66.99 -152.76
C GLY A 271 -8.91 -68.00 -152.19
N LEU A 272 -8.56 -67.90 -150.89
CA LEU A 272 -7.89 -68.97 -150.13
C LEU A 272 -8.48 -69.14 -148.71
N THR A 273 -8.29 -70.32 -148.12
CA THR A 273 -9.08 -70.81 -146.97
C THR A 273 -8.32 -70.91 -145.65
N MET A 274 -9.02 -70.61 -144.53
CA MET A 274 -8.70 -71.05 -143.16
C MET A 274 -7.35 -70.52 -142.57
N PRO A 275 -6.97 -70.81 -141.30
CA PRO A 275 -7.66 -71.56 -140.24
C PRO A 275 -7.88 -70.79 -138.92
N VAL A 276 -8.62 -71.43 -138.01
CA VAL A 276 -8.59 -71.15 -136.56
C VAL A 276 -7.39 -71.85 -135.94
N ARG A 277 -6.69 -71.23 -134.96
CA ARG A 277 -5.78 -71.96 -134.07
C ARG A 277 -5.79 -71.43 -132.63
N ARG A 278 -5.91 -72.36 -131.67
CA ARG A 278 -5.71 -72.19 -130.21
C ARG A 278 -4.22 -72.33 -129.85
N GLU A 279 -3.93 -72.27 -128.55
CA GLU A 279 -2.69 -72.67 -127.84
C GLU A 279 -1.64 -71.57 -127.60
N LYS A 280 -0.92 -71.49 -126.45
CA LYS A 280 -1.06 -72.24 -125.16
C LYS A 280 -0.20 -71.67 -124.01
N LYS A 281 -0.54 -72.12 -122.80
CA LYS A 281 0.07 -71.85 -121.48
C LYS A 281 1.45 -72.53 -121.29
N THR A 282 2.40 -71.76 -120.77
CA THR A 282 3.54 -72.14 -119.88
C THR A 282 3.83 -70.92 -118.97
N THR A 283 4.01 -70.96 -117.64
CA THR A 283 5.01 -71.68 -116.79
C THR A 283 6.46 -71.31 -117.12
N ALA A 284 7.38 -71.04 -116.18
CA ALA A 284 7.39 -71.13 -114.71
C ALA A 284 8.16 -69.90 -114.13
N ALA A 285 7.85 -69.37 -112.94
CA ALA A 285 8.37 -69.77 -111.62
C ALA A 285 9.90 -70.04 -111.56
N GLY A 286 10.61 -69.26 -110.74
CA GLY A 286 12.06 -69.35 -110.51
C GLY A 286 12.50 -68.45 -109.34
N PRO A 287 12.53 -68.96 -108.08
CA PRO A 287 12.95 -68.23 -106.87
C PRO A 287 14.50 -68.27 -106.71
N ALA A 288 15.16 -67.73 -105.68
CA ALA A 288 15.12 -68.13 -104.26
C ALA A 288 15.86 -67.12 -103.33
N THR A 289 15.38 -66.86 -102.09
CA THR A 289 15.95 -67.24 -100.76
C THR A 289 17.39 -66.80 -100.44
N GLY A 290 17.78 -66.40 -99.22
CA GLY A 290 17.09 -66.23 -97.92
C GLY A 290 17.37 -64.84 -97.30
N GLY A 291 16.93 -64.46 -96.10
CA GLY A 291 17.07 -65.13 -94.78
C GLY A 291 18.30 -64.53 -94.05
N THR A 292 18.30 -64.10 -92.78
CA THR A 292 17.45 -64.32 -91.57
C THR A 292 17.28 -62.98 -90.78
N LEU A 293 16.22 -62.72 -89.99
CA LEU A 293 15.94 -63.10 -88.57
C LEU A 293 17.11 -62.76 -87.59
N GLU A 294 16.92 -62.26 -86.34
CA GLU A 294 15.82 -62.42 -85.35
C GLU A 294 15.58 -61.18 -84.42
N THR A 295 14.43 -61.22 -83.69
CA THR A 295 14.01 -60.68 -82.34
C THR A 295 14.85 -59.64 -81.55
N GLN A 296 14.27 -58.74 -80.72
CA GLN A 296 13.70 -59.04 -79.38
C GLN A 296 12.68 -58.00 -78.82
N ASP A 297 12.05 -58.37 -77.70
CA ASP A 297 10.90 -57.76 -76.98
C ASP A 297 10.99 -58.23 -75.48
N ASN A 298 10.29 -57.79 -74.42
CA ASN A 298 9.09 -56.95 -74.15
C ASN A 298 9.19 -56.39 -72.68
N THR A 299 8.07 -56.07 -72.01
CA THR A 299 7.86 -55.85 -70.54
C THR A 299 8.36 -54.54 -69.89
N ASP A 300 7.76 -53.96 -68.83
CA ASP A 300 6.36 -53.99 -68.32
C ASP A 300 6.11 -52.80 -67.34
N ALA A 301 4.87 -52.62 -66.85
CA ALA A 301 4.48 -51.53 -65.93
C ALA A 301 3.82 -52.01 -64.62
N GLN A 302 3.90 -51.22 -63.53
CA GLN A 302 3.03 -51.41 -62.35
C GLN A 302 2.92 -50.20 -61.39
N ASN A 303 1.90 -50.23 -60.52
CA ASN A 303 1.47 -49.19 -59.58
C ASN A 303 0.61 -49.81 -58.45
N THR A 304 0.88 -49.51 -57.17
CA THR A 304 0.08 -49.97 -56.00
C THR A 304 0.25 -49.11 -54.74
N MET A 305 -0.70 -49.19 -53.81
CA MET A 305 -0.78 -48.44 -52.54
C MET A 305 -0.40 -49.26 -51.28
N SER A 306 -0.54 -48.63 -50.11
CA SER A 306 -0.57 -49.09 -48.70
C SER A 306 -1.50 -50.32 -48.42
N PRO A 307 -1.67 -50.84 -47.17
CA PRO A 307 -1.16 -50.40 -45.85
C PRO A 307 -0.68 -51.52 -44.89
N VAL A 308 -0.28 -51.14 -43.65
CA VAL A 308 -0.39 -51.99 -42.44
C VAL A 308 -0.86 -51.11 -41.27
N ALA A 309 -1.80 -51.60 -40.46
CA ALA A 309 -2.31 -50.89 -39.29
C ALA A 309 -1.53 -51.25 -38.01
N ALA A 310 -1.05 -50.24 -37.31
CA ALA A 310 -0.73 -50.33 -35.88
C ALA A 310 -1.93 -49.77 -35.07
N ILE A 311 -2.03 -50.14 -33.79
CA ILE A 311 -3.13 -49.67 -32.92
C ILE A 311 -2.99 -48.15 -32.73
N ASP A 312 -4.06 -47.42 -33.05
CA ASP A 312 -4.06 -45.96 -33.07
C ASP A 312 -4.15 -45.36 -31.65
N LEU A 313 -2.98 -45.03 -31.09
CA LEU A 313 -2.84 -44.31 -29.83
C LEU A 313 -2.83 -42.77 -30.00
N THR A 314 -3.06 -42.23 -31.21
CA THR A 314 -3.08 -40.78 -31.44
C THR A 314 -4.35 -40.12 -30.90
N VAL A 315 -5.51 -40.78 -31.07
CA VAL A 315 -6.82 -40.22 -30.70
C VAL A 315 -6.88 -39.72 -29.23
N PRO A 316 -6.44 -40.48 -28.21
CA PRO A 316 -6.50 -39.98 -26.82
C PRO A 316 -5.42 -38.92 -26.53
N ALA A 317 -4.26 -38.99 -27.20
CA ALA A 317 -3.17 -38.04 -27.00
C ALA A 317 -3.49 -36.66 -27.59
N ASP A 318 -4.07 -36.61 -28.79
CA ASP A 318 -4.46 -35.36 -29.43
C ASP A 318 -5.80 -34.84 -28.89
N TYR A 319 -6.70 -35.70 -28.39
CA TYR A 319 -7.85 -35.28 -27.57
C TYR A 319 -7.40 -34.59 -26.27
N ALA A 320 -6.43 -35.16 -25.54
CA ALA A 320 -5.87 -34.55 -24.33
C ALA A 320 -5.17 -33.21 -24.64
N ARG A 321 -4.41 -33.11 -25.73
CA ARG A 321 -3.76 -31.86 -26.16
C ARG A 321 -4.75 -30.79 -26.58
N ASN A 322 -5.72 -31.13 -27.43
CA ASN A 322 -6.71 -30.16 -27.92
C ASN A 322 -7.61 -29.66 -26.78
N ARG A 323 -7.97 -30.54 -25.82
CA ARG A 323 -8.68 -30.14 -24.60
C ARG A 323 -7.81 -29.26 -23.69
N ALA A 324 -6.53 -29.59 -23.49
CA ALA A 324 -5.63 -28.75 -22.71
C ALA A 324 -5.40 -27.36 -23.34
N ALA A 325 -5.33 -27.27 -24.68
CA ALA A 325 -5.25 -26.02 -25.40
C ALA A 325 -6.52 -25.17 -25.20
N ALA A 326 -7.71 -25.76 -25.44
CA ALA A 326 -8.99 -25.08 -25.22
C ALA A 326 -9.18 -24.63 -23.75
N LEU A 327 -8.78 -25.46 -22.77
CA LEU A 327 -8.83 -25.09 -21.36
C LEU A 327 -7.85 -23.96 -21.03
N SER A 328 -6.67 -23.91 -21.66
CA SER A 328 -5.73 -22.79 -21.48
C SER A 328 -6.28 -21.46 -22.03
N GLU A 329 -6.98 -21.49 -23.17
CA GLU A 329 -7.67 -20.33 -23.74
C GLU A 329 -8.84 -19.89 -22.82
N GLN A 330 -9.63 -20.85 -22.35
CA GLN A 330 -10.72 -20.61 -21.39
C GLN A 330 -10.22 -20.00 -20.08
N LEU A 331 -9.10 -20.48 -19.52
CA LEU A 331 -8.44 -19.90 -18.34
C LEU A 331 -7.96 -18.46 -18.58
N THR A 332 -7.52 -18.11 -19.79
CA THR A 332 -7.17 -16.71 -20.13
C THR A 332 -8.38 -15.80 -20.35
N HIS A 333 -9.60 -16.32 -20.33
CA HIS A 333 -10.84 -15.55 -20.53
C HIS A 333 -11.83 -15.64 -19.36
N SER A 334 -11.69 -16.60 -18.44
CA SER A 334 -12.53 -16.74 -17.25
C SER A 334 -11.98 -15.96 -16.05
N THR A 335 -12.66 -14.88 -15.64
CA THR A 335 -12.33 -14.04 -14.48
C THR A 335 -13.32 -14.18 -13.31
N SER A 336 -14.05 -15.30 -13.24
CA SER A 336 -15.13 -15.52 -12.27
C SER A 336 -15.00 -16.86 -11.55
N SER A 337 -14.85 -16.81 -10.23
CA SER A 337 -14.62 -17.98 -9.37
C SER A 337 -15.79 -18.98 -9.28
N ALA A 338 -16.92 -18.69 -9.93
CA ALA A 338 -18.04 -19.62 -10.07
C ALA A 338 -17.71 -20.87 -10.91
N HIS A 339 -16.59 -20.86 -11.65
CA HIS A 339 -16.15 -21.97 -12.50
C HIS A 339 -14.90 -22.70 -11.98
N ASP A 340 -14.29 -22.25 -10.88
CA ASP A 340 -13.00 -22.74 -10.38
C ASP A 340 -13.02 -24.25 -10.06
N ASP A 341 -14.12 -24.76 -9.52
CA ASP A 341 -14.24 -26.18 -9.17
C ASP A 341 -14.54 -27.06 -10.40
N ALA A 342 -15.20 -26.53 -11.44
CA ALA A 342 -15.34 -27.21 -12.72
C ALA A 342 -13.98 -27.27 -13.47
N LEU A 343 -13.22 -26.17 -13.45
CA LEU A 343 -11.85 -26.13 -13.97
C LEU A 343 -10.93 -27.07 -13.21
N ARG A 344 -11.05 -27.18 -11.88
CA ARG A 344 -10.32 -28.14 -11.04
C ARG A 344 -10.59 -29.59 -11.46
N GLU A 345 -11.85 -29.92 -11.73
CA GLU A 345 -12.29 -31.24 -12.20
C GLU A 345 -11.73 -31.57 -13.59
N GLU A 346 -11.83 -30.63 -14.55
CA GLU A 346 -11.29 -30.82 -15.91
C GLU A 346 -9.76 -30.95 -15.91
N ILE A 347 -9.05 -30.17 -15.08
CA ILE A 347 -7.59 -30.29 -14.90
C ILE A 347 -7.22 -31.66 -14.29
N ALA A 348 -8.02 -32.17 -13.34
CA ALA A 348 -7.80 -33.50 -12.75
C ALA A 348 -7.98 -34.63 -13.77
N ASP A 349 -8.98 -34.53 -14.65
CA ASP A 349 -9.22 -35.51 -15.73
C ASP A 349 -8.13 -35.45 -16.82
N ILE A 350 -7.67 -34.25 -17.22
CA ILE A 350 -6.53 -34.10 -18.15
C ILE A 350 -5.26 -34.70 -17.54
N ALA A 351 -4.98 -34.44 -16.27
CA ALA A 351 -3.81 -34.98 -15.59
C ALA A 351 -3.90 -36.51 -15.43
N ALA A 352 -5.07 -37.06 -15.12
CA ALA A 352 -5.31 -38.50 -15.13
C ALA A 352 -5.09 -39.13 -16.51
N THR A 353 -5.58 -38.47 -17.58
CA THR A 353 -5.37 -38.91 -18.97
C THR A 353 -3.90 -38.90 -19.35
N MET A 354 -3.14 -37.88 -18.94
CA MET A 354 -1.69 -37.79 -19.18
C MET A 354 -0.89 -38.86 -18.41
N VAL A 355 -1.27 -39.17 -17.16
CA VAL A 355 -0.68 -40.28 -16.39
C VAL A 355 -0.98 -41.63 -17.06
N ALA A 356 -2.22 -41.85 -17.51
CA ALA A 356 -2.62 -43.06 -18.23
C ALA A 356 -1.85 -43.23 -19.55
N LEU A 357 -1.74 -42.17 -20.35
CA LEU A 357 -0.94 -42.15 -21.59
C LEU A 357 0.56 -42.40 -21.32
N THR A 358 1.09 -41.89 -20.22
CA THR A 358 2.50 -42.10 -19.84
C THR A 358 2.74 -43.56 -19.46
N ALA A 359 1.89 -44.16 -18.62
CA ALA A 359 1.96 -45.58 -18.28
C ALA A 359 1.80 -46.48 -19.52
N ALA A 360 0.86 -46.16 -20.42
CA ALA A 360 0.68 -46.89 -21.68
C ALA A 360 1.89 -46.81 -22.62
N LYS A 361 2.64 -45.69 -22.60
CA LYS A 361 3.84 -45.48 -23.41
C LYS A 361 5.10 -46.12 -22.81
N GLU A 362 5.21 -46.15 -21.49
CA GLU A 362 6.30 -46.83 -20.76
C GLU A 362 6.09 -48.35 -20.66
N GLY A 363 4.83 -48.81 -20.75
CA GLY A 363 4.46 -50.22 -20.78
C GLY A 363 4.61 -50.95 -19.43
N PRO A 364 4.72 -52.29 -19.43
CA PRO A 364 4.73 -53.10 -18.21
C PRO A 364 6.01 -52.99 -17.37
N ALA A 365 6.98 -52.18 -17.81
CA ALA A 365 8.17 -51.81 -17.02
C ALA A 365 7.97 -50.51 -16.22
N SER A 366 6.85 -49.83 -16.37
CA SER A 366 6.55 -48.58 -15.64
C SER A 366 6.25 -48.85 -14.17
N PRO A 367 6.73 -47.99 -13.23
CA PRO A 367 6.34 -48.07 -11.83
C PRO A 367 4.91 -47.56 -11.59
N ILE A 368 4.33 -46.84 -12.57
CA ILE A 368 3.08 -46.09 -12.43
C ILE A 368 1.89 -46.98 -11.99
N PRO A 369 1.61 -48.15 -12.60
CA PRO A 369 0.51 -49.02 -12.16
C PRO A 369 0.65 -49.48 -10.70
N SER A 370 1.87 -49.76 -10.23
CA SER A 370 2.15 -50.16 -8.84
C SER A 370 1.93 -49.01 -7.83
N LEU A 371 2.17 -47.77 -8.25
CA LEU A 371 1.91 -46.58 -7.44
C LEU A 371 0.41 -46.25 -7.41
N LEU A 372 -0.29 -46.42 -8.53
CA LEU A 372 -1.74 -46.28 -8.61
C LEU A 372 -2.49 -47.37 -7.82
N SER A 373 -1.95 -48.59 -7.72
CA SER A 373 -2.55 -49.68 -6.93
C SER A 373 -2.34 -49.50 -5.41
N THR A 374 -1.19 -48.97 -4.98
CA THR A 374 -0.91 -48.71 -3.56
C THR A 374 -1.60 -47.45 -3.02
N ALA A 375 -1.86 -46.46 -3.88
CA ALA A 375 -2.56 -45.22 -3.53
C ALA A 375 -4.04 -45.40 -3.14
N SER A 376 -4.67 -46.57 -3.36
CA SER A 376 -6.11 -46.78 -3.13
C SER A 376 -6.54 -46.93 -1.66
N THR A 377 -5.66 -46.66 -0.70
CA THR A 377 -5.85 -47.03 0.72
C THR A 377 -6.39 -45.89 1.60
N GLN A 378 -6.91 -44.81 1.01
CA GLN A 378 -7.51 -43.67 1.74
C GLN A 378 -8.97 -43.44 1.33
N PRO A 379 -9.98 -43.85 2.15
CA PRO A 379 -11.39 -43.87 1.72
C PRO A 379 -12.18 -42.55 1.81
N ASN A 380 -11.63 -41.49 2.41
CA ASN A 380 -12.40 -40.31 2.84
C ASN A 380 -11.99 -39.01 2.12
N ALA A 381 -12.42 -38.88 0.87
CA ALA A 381 -12.61 -37.60 0.18
C ALA A 381 -13.91 -37.68 -0.63
N PRO A 382 -14.71 -36.59 -0.75
CA PRO A 382 -15.96 -36.63 -1.51
C PRO A 382 -15.71 -36.75 -3.03
N ASP A 383 -14.57 -36.26 -3.51
CA ASP A 383 -14.23 -36.18 -4.93
C ASP A 383 -13.29 -37.33 -5.33
N LYS A 384 -13.46 -37.88 -6.55
CA LYS A 384 -12.59 -38.96 -7.06
C LYS A 384 -11.13 -38.49 -7.12
N SER A 385 -10.24 -39.19 -6.41
CA SER A 385 -8.81 -38.89 -6.43
C SER A 385 -8.20 -39.13 -7.83
N LEU A 386 -7.18 -38.36 -8.18
CA LEU A 386 -6.49 -38.45 -9.48
C LEU A 386 -5.93 -39.87 -9.73
N ALA A 387 -5.47 -40.56 -8.69
CA ALA A 387 -4.99 -41.94 -8.80
C ALA A 387 -6.12 -42.93 -9.17
N ALA A 388 -7.34 -42.74 -8.65
CA ALA A 388 -8.49 -43.54 -9.05
C ALA A 388 -8.88 -43.25 -10.51
N ARG A 389 -8.92 -41.97 -10.92
CA ARG A 389 -9.23 -41.57 -12.31
C ARG A 389 -8.23 -42.16 -13.32
N ALA A 390 -6.93 -42.08 -13.03
CA ALA A 390 -5.90 -42.63 -13.89
C ALA A 390 -5.98 -44.17 -13.99
N ARG A 391 -6.42 -44.84 -12.92
CA ARG A 391 -6.67 -46.30 -12.91
C ARG A 391 -7.93 -46.69 -13.69
N ASP A 392 -9.01 -45.93 -13.59
CA ASP A 392 -10.26 -46.14 -14.36
C ASP A 392 -10.01 -46.06 -15.89
N MET A 393 -8.92 -45.39 -16.32
CA MET A 393 -8.49 -45.26 -17.72
C MET A 393 -7.48 -46.32 -18.21
N LEU A 394 -6.93 -47.15 -17.32
CA LEU A 394 -6.03 -48.26 -17.69
C LEU A 394 -6.82 -49.56 -17.89
N PRO A 395 -6.39 -50.45 -18.82
CA PRO A 395 -6.95 -51.79 -18.87
C PRO A 395 -6.66 -52.53 -17.55
N PRO A 396 -7.61 -53.33 -17.02
CA PRO A 396 -7.39 -54.08 -15.80
C PRO A 396 -6.30 -55.14 -16.04
N GLU A 397 -5.25 -55.10 -15.23
CA GLU A 397 -4.18 -56.11 -15.28
C GLU A 397 -4.76 -57.51 -14.98
N GLN A 398 -4.49 -58.45 -15.88
CA GLN A 398 -4.75 -59.87 -15.65
C GLN A 398 -3.55 -60.42 -14.88
N ASN A 399 -3.81 -60.99 -13.69
CA ASN A 399 -2.79 -61.60 -12.81
C ASN A 399 -2.09 -62.80 -13.48
#